data_AF-A0AAW9IWM9-F1
#
_entry.id   AF-A0AAW9IWM9-F1
#
_cell.length_a   1.000
_cell.length_b   1.000
_cell.length_c   1.000
_cell.angle_alpha   90.00
_cell.angle_beta   90.00
_cell.angle_gamma   90.00
#
_symmetry.space_group_name_H-M   'P 1'
#
loop_
_entity.id
_entity.type
_entity.pdbx_description
1 polymer ?
#
loop_
_entity_poly.entity_id
_entity_poly.type
_entity_poly.pdbx_seq_one_letter_code
_entity_poly.pdbx_strand_id
1 'polypeptide(L)'
;FKVTTKDLHNVPKTEEGAIDFKQEFFGKESNLTVSGKLNGECYALAFRNIYTFGPTFRAENSNTARHAAEFWMIEPEIAFADLQDDMELADDKLKYVLEYVLAECPEEMEFFNQFVDKGILDRLNHVISSDFGKVTYTDAVEILKKADKKFEYPVEWGIDLQTEHERYLTEEHFKRPLFVTDYPKDIKAFYMRLNDDGK
;
A
#
# COMPACT_ATOMS: atom_id res chain seq x y z
N PHE A 1 5.05 -16.51 -7.81
CA PHE A 1 5.45 -17.68 -7.01
C PHE A 1 4.42 -18.78 -7.18
N LYS A 2 4.82 -19.93 -7.75
CA LYS A 2 3.95 -21.10 -7.85
C LYS A 2 4.23 -22.02 -6.66
N VAL A 3 3.18 -22.51 -6.03
CA VAL A 3 3.29 -23.52 -4.98
C VAL A 3 2.96 -24.87 -5.61
N THR A 4 3.98 -25.65 -5.95
CA THR A 4 3.82 -26.99 -6.51
C THR A 4 4.76 -27.96 -5.80
N THR A 5 4.27 -29.17 -5.58
CA THR A 5 5.09 -30.29 -5.07
C THR A 5 5.55 -31.21 -6.21
N LYS A 6 5.28 -30.85 -7.47
CA LYS A 6 5.58 -31.66 -8.65
C LYS A 6 6.92 -31.28 -9.25
N ASP A 7 7.57 -32.25 -9.88
CA ASP A 7 8.76 -32.02 -10.68
C ASP A 7 8.39 -31.22 -11.94
N LEU A 8 8.98 -30.04 -12.10
CA LEU A 8 8.75 -29.16 -13.25
C LEU A 8 9.21 -29.79 -14.58
N HIS A 9 10.16 -30.73 -14.53
CA HIS A 9 10.60 -31.48 -15.70
C HIS A 9 9.64 -32.60 -16.10
N ASN A 10 8.72 -33.00 -15.20
CA ASN A 10 7.78 -34.10 -15.42
C ASN A 10 6.39 -33.77 -14.87
N VAL A 11 5.85 -32.61 -15.26
CA VAL A 11 4.50 -32.20 -14.84
C VAL A 11 3.43 -33.10 -15.49
N PRO A 12 2.46 -33.62 -14.71
CA PRO A 12 1.36 -34.39 -15.27
C PRO A 12 0.60 -33.60 -16.34
N LYS A 13 0.19 -34.29 -17.40
CA LYS A 13 -0.50 -33.70 -18.55
C LYS A 13 -1.88 -34.32 -18.74
N THR A 14 -2.83 -33.53 -19.23
CA THR A 14 -4.12 -34.04 -19.71
C THR A 14 -3.94 -34.74 -21.05
N GLU A 15 -4.99 -35.42 -21.54
CA GLU A 15 -5.00 -36.04 -22.87
C GLU A 15 -4.77 -34.99 -23.99
N GLU A 16 -5.17 -33.73 -23.77
CA GLU A 16 -4.90 -32.62 -24.70
C GLU A 16 -3.50 -32.01 -24.56
N GLY A 17 -2.65 -32.52 -23.67
CA GLY A 17 -1.27 -32.03 -23.46
C GLY A 17 -1.14 -30.78 -22.58
N ALA A 18 -2.23 -30.27 -22.00
CA ALA A 18 -2.21 -29.20 -21.00
C ALA A 18 -1.70 -29.71 -19.64
N ILE A 19 -1.27 -28.84 -18.73
CA ILE A 19 -0.90 -29.25 -17.36
C ILE A 19 -2.15 -29.73 -16.63
N ASP A 20 -2.09 -30.95 -16.06
CA ASP A 20 -3.18 -31.51 -15.27
C ASP A 20 -3.08 -31.08 -13.79
N PHE A 21 -3.67 -29.92 -13.49
CA PHE A 21 -3.72 -29.39 -12.13
C PHE A 21 -4.59 -30.21 -11.17
N LYS A 22 -5.41 -31.18 -11.63
CA LYS A 22 -6.17 -32.05 -10.71
C LYS A 22 -5.27 -32.93 -9.87
N GLN A 23 -4.03 -33.16 -10.34
CA GLN A 23 -3.02 -33.93 -9.63
C GLN A 23 -2.15 -33.09 -8.69
N GLU A 24 -2.33 -31.76 -8.69
CA GLU A 24 -1.73 -30.88 -7.67
C GLU A 24 -2.42 -31.07 -6.32
N PHE A 25 -1.75 -30.63 -5.25
CA PHE A 25 -2.24 -30.79 -3.88
C PHE A 25 -3.65 -30.23 -3.66
N PHE A 26 -3.95 -29.04 -4.21
CA PHE A 26 -5.26 -28.40 -4.09
C PHE A 26 -6.24 -28.79 -5.22
N GLY A 27 -5.85 -29.69 -6.13
CA GLY A 27 -6.65 -30.09 -7.28
C GLY A 27 -6.91 -28.97 -8.30
N LYS A 28 -6.21 -27.84 -8.19
CA LYS A 28 -6.28 -26.67 -9.08
C LYS A 28 -5.00 -25.85 -9.01
N GLU A 29 -4.78 -25.00 -10.00
CA GLU A 29 -3.70 -24.01 -9.95
C GLU A 29 -3.87 -23.11 -8.71
N SER A 30 -2.79 -22.95 -7.96
CA SER A 30 -2.76 -22.20 -6.71
C SER A 30 -1.51 -21.32 -6.67
N ASN A 31 -1.69 -20.09 -6.19
CA ASN A 31 -0.64 -19.08 -6.15
C ASN A 31 -0.54 -18.49 -4.74
N LEU A 32 0.62 -17.92 -4.43
CA LEU A 32 0.76 -17.11 -3.22
C LEU A 32 0.01 -15.79 -3.36
N THR A 33 -0.65 -15.36 -2.31
CA THR A 33 -1.49 -14.16 -2.35
C THR A 33 -0.67 -12.87 -2.38
N VAL A 34 -1.18 -11.88 -3.11
CA VAL A 34 -0.65 -10.50 -3.11
C VAL A 34 -1.30 -9.65 -2.01
N SER A 35 -2.43 -10.09 -1.44
CA SER A 35 -3.23 -9.36 -0.44
C SER A 35 -4.31 -10.27 0.16
N GLY A 36 -4.62 -10.09 1.45
CA GLY A 36 -5.73 -10.75 2.13
C GLY A 36 -7.07 -10.00 2.03
N LYS A 37 -7.08 -8.81 1.41
CA LYS A 37 -8.21 -7.86 1.40
C LYS A 37 -9.57 -8.49 1.11
N LEU A 38 -9.72 -9.21 -0.01
CA LEU A 38 -11.02 -9.77 -0.41
C LEU A 38 -11.57 -10.79 0.60
N ASN A 39 -10.68 -11.52 1.27
CA ASN A 39 -11.07 -12.39 2.37
C ASN A 39 -11.45 -11.57 3.61
N GLY A 40 -10.71 -10.49 3.87
CA GLY A 40 -10.99 -9.51 4.93
C GLY A 40 -12.39 -8.91 4.84
N GLU A 41 -12.84 -8.49 3.65
CA GLU A 41 -14.20 -7.95 3.42
C GLU A 41 -15.30 -8.91 3.89
N CYS A 42 -15.18 -10.21 3.56
CA CYS A 42 -16.12 -11.23 4.03
C CYS A 42 -16.15 -11.34 5.57
N TYR A 43 -15.00 -11.23 6.22
CA TYR A 43 -14.90 -11.27 7.68
C TYR A 43 -15.40 -9.99 8.35
N ALA A 44 -15.18 -8.82 7.74
CA ALA A 44 -15.71 -7.55 8.22
C ALA A 44 -17.25 -7.56 8.27
N LEU A 45 -17.92 -8.22 7.32
CA LEU A 45 -19.38 -8.39 7.38
C LEU A 45 -19.86 -9.23 8.57
N ALA A 46 -19.02 -10.13 9.10
CA ALA A 46 -19.35 -10.97 10.25
C ALA A 46 -18.92 -10.35 11.59
N PHE A 47 -17.72 -9.76 11.63
CA PHE A 47 -17.06 -9.32 12.85
C PHE A 47 -16.95 -7.79 12.98
N ARG A 48 -17.44 -7.05 11.98
CA ARG A 48 -17.37 -5.59 11.81
C ARG A 48 -15.97 -5.07 11.58
N ASN A 49 -15.07 -5.26 12.53
CA ASN A 49 -13.71 -4.73 12.50
C ASN A 49 -12.73 -5.89 12.53
N ILE A 50 -11.94 -6.03 11.48
CA ILE A 50 -10.90 -7.05 11.38
C ILE A 50 -9.59 -6.42 10.92
N TYR A 51 -8.49 -7.15 11.10
CA TYR A 51 -7.26 -6.86 10.38
C TYR A 51 -6.56 -8.18 10.05
N THR A 52 -5.89 -8.23 8.90
CA THR A 52 -4.91 -9.26 8.60
C THR A 52 -3.54 -8.80 9.08
N PHE A 53 -2.69 -9.74 9.47
CA PHE A 53 -1.26 -9.51 9.61
C PHE A 53 -0.56 -10.78 9.13
N GLY A 54 -0.06 -10.76 7.90
CA GLY A 54 0.49 -11.95 7.25
C GLY A 54 1.45 -11.66 6.11
N PRO A 55 2.19 -12.69 5.66
CA PRO A 55 3.09 -12.58 4.51
C PRO A 55 2.29 -12.49 3.20
N THR A 56 2.79 -11.68 2.28
CA THR A 56 2.27 -11.45 0.94
C THR A 56 3.41 -11.39 -0.05
N PHE A 57 3.10 -11.66 -1.33
CA PHE A 57 4.12 -11.99 -2.30
C PHE A 57 3.91 -11.24 -3.62
N ARG A 58 4.97 -10.68 -4.20
CA ARG A 58 4.96 -10.07 -5.54
C ARG A 58 6.03 -10.71 -6.41
N ALA A 59 5.63 -11.15 -7.59
CA ALA A 59 6.50 -11.86 -8.54
C ALA A 59 6.99 -10.96 -9.69
N GLU A 60 6.93 -9.64 -9.51
CA GLU A 60 7.47 -8.68 -10.46
C GLU A 60 8.99 -8.78 -10.53
N ASN A 61 9.56 -8.69 -11.73
CA ASN A 61 11.01 -8.69 -11.93
C ASN A 61 11.60 -7.29 -11.65
N SER A 62 11.46 -6.84 -10.41
CA SER A 62 11.91 -5.52 -9.95
C SER A 62 13.07 -5.67 -8.97
N ASN A 63 14.25 -5.25 -9.39
CA ASN A 63 15.45 -5.25 -8.54
C ASN A 63 15.80 -3.83 -8.12
N THR A 64 15.16 -3.35 -7.05
CA THR A 64 15.39 -2.01 -6.49
C THR A 64 15.50 -2.12 -4.97
N ALA A 65 16.08 -1.10 -4.32
CA ALA A 65 16.27 -1.09 -2.86
C ALA A 65 14.97 -1.08 -2.03
N ARG A 66 13.79 -0.88 -2.66
CA ARG A 66 12.50 -0.75 -1.98
C ARG A 66 11.53 -1.89 -2.27
N HIS A 67 11.87 -2.82 -3.15
CA HIS A 67 11.00 -3.92 -3.53
C HIS A 67 11.50 -5.23 -2.93
N ALA A 68 10.59 -5.96 -2.29
CA ALA A 68 10.80 -7.31 -1.80
C ALA A 68 9.78 -8.23 -2.45
N ALA A 69 10.20 -9.46 -2.77
CA ALA A 69 9.31 -10.43 -3.39
C ALA A 69 8.38 -11.13 -2.36
N GLU A 70 8.79 -11.10 -1.09
CA GLU A 70 8.01 -11.49 0.09
C GLU A 70 8.09 -10.36 1.12
N PHE A 71 6.94 -9.93 1.64
CA PHE A 71 6.85 -8.89 2.66
C PHE A 71 5.55 -9.07 3.46
N TRP A 72 5.50 -8.45 4.64
CA TRP A 72 4.34 -8.53 5.51
C TRP A 72 3.41 -7.34 5.28
N MET A 73 2.11 -7.61 5.21
CA MET A 73 1.08 -6.58 5.19
C MET A 73 0.19 -6.66 6.43
N ILE A 74 -0.23 -5.48 6.88
CA ILE A 74 -1.26 -5.30 7.88
C ILE A 74 -2.43 -4.61 7.19
N GLU A 75 -3.55 -5.32 7.02
CA GLU A 75 -4.69 -4.87 6.22
C GLU A 75 -5.94 -4.82 7.12
N PRO A 76 -6.28 -3.66 7.72
CA PRO A 76 -7.54 -3.49 8.42
C PRO A 76 -8.70 -3.41 7.43
N GLU A 77 -9.86 -3.95 7.82
CA GLU A 77 -11.12 -3.80 7.11
C GLU A 77 -12.23 -3.52 8.15
N ILE A 78 -12.98 -2.44 7.93
CA ILE A 78 -13.98 -1.91 8.88
C ILE A 78 -15.35 -1.76 8.20
N ALA A 79 -16.36 -2.41 8.76
CA ALA A 79 -17.73 -2.31 8.26
C ALA A 79 -18.41 -1.01 8.73
N PHE A 80 -19.37 -0.51 7.92
CA PHE A 80 -20.11 0.73 8.17
C PHE A 80 -19.24 2.00 8.19
N ALA A 81 -18.10 1.94 7.50
CA ALA A 81 -17.15 3.02 7.35
C ALA A 81 -17.16 3.53 5.90
N ASP A 82 -16.87 4.82 5.72
CA ASP A 82 -16.57 5.42 4.42
C ASP A 82 -15.08 5.79 4.30
N LEU A 83 -14.73 6.50 3.22
CA LEU A 83 -13.34 6.90 2.96
C LEU A 83 -12.79 7.83 4.05
N GLN A 84 -13.63 8.66 4.67
CA GLN A 84 -13.22 9.54 5.74
C GLN A 84 -12.84 8.73 6.99
N ASP A 85 -13.66 7.75 7.37
CA ASP A 85 -13.37 6.85 8.48
C ASP A 85 -12.07 6.03 8.23
N ASP A 86 -11.84 5.58 6.99
CA ASP A 86 -10.61 4.86 6.62
C ASP A 86 -9.36 5.74 6.73
N MET A 87 -9.43 7.01 6.31
CA MET A 87 -8.33 7.96 6.47
C MET A 87 -8.05 8.28 7.94
N GLU A 88 -9.09 8.45 8.76
CA GLU A 88 -8.95 8.68 10.21
C GLU A 88 -8.30 7.47 10.88
N LEU A 89 -8.74 6.24 10.57
CA LEU A 89 -8.12 5.03 11.08
C LEU A 89 -6.64 4.91 10.65
N ALA A 90 -6.32 5.26 9.40
CA ALA A 90 -4.95 5.22 8.90
C ALA A 90 -4.03 6.22 9.61
N ASP A 91 -4.52 7.45 9.86
CA ASP A 91 -3.82 8.48 10.63
C ASP A 91 -3.59 8.03 12.08
N ASP A 92 -4.65 7.66 12.78
CA ASP A 92 -4.62 7.22 14.18
C ASP A 92 -3.66 6.04 14.37
N LYS A 93 -3.75 5.03 13.50
CA LYS A 93 -2.87 3.85 13.54
C LYS A 93 -1.40 4.25 13.39
N LEU A 94 -1.09 5.12 12.42
CA LEU A 94 0.29 5.51 12.15
C LEU A 94 0.86 6.30 13.33
N LYS A 95 0.14 7.31 13.83
CA LYS A 95 0.54 8.11 14.99
C LYS A 95 0.76 7.23 16.22
N TYR A 96 -0.20 6.35 16.53
CA TYR A 96 -0.10 5.45 17.67
C TYR A 96 1.14 4.55 17.61
N VAL A 97 1.42 3.93 16.47
CA VAL A 97 2.60 3.06 16.32
C VAL A 97 3.90 3.85 16.50
N LEU A 98 3.97 5.06 15.94
CA LEU A 98 5.16 5.91 16.09
C LEU A 98 5.36 6.34 17.55
N GLU A 99 4.32 6.79 18.23
CA GLU A 99 4.36 7.13 19.66
C GLU A 99 4.79 5.93 20.50
N TYR A 100 4.22 4.75 20.23
CA TYR A 100 4.57 3.51 20.93
C TYR A 100 6.05 3.17 20.75
N VAL A 101 6.59 3.25 19.54
CA VAL A 101 8.02 2.96 19.28
C VAL A 101 8.93 3.98 19.97
N LEU A 102 8.58 5.27 19.95
CA LEU A 102 9.36 6.30 20.64
C LEU A 102 9.35 6.13 22.16
N ALA A 103 8.24 5.66 22.73
CA ALA A 103 8.13 5.41 24.16
C ALA A 103 8.86 4.13 24.61
N GLU A 104 8.72 3.05 23.86
CA GLU A 104 9.21 1.73 24.26
C GLU A 104 10.64 1.41 23.78
N CYS A 105 11.14 2.11 22.76
CA CYS A 105 12.48 1.89 22.20
C CYS A 105 13.33 3.18 22.14
N PRO A 106 13.44 3.98 23.23
CA PRO A 106 14.12 5.27 23.18
C PRO A 106 15.62 5.14 22.90
N GLU A 107 16.27 4.08 23.37
CA GLU A 107 17.72 3.86 23.17
C GLU A 107 18.04 3.54 21.71
N GLU A 108 17.27 2.65 21.08
CA GLU A 108 17.39 2.32 19.66
C GLU A 108 17.11 3.54 18.78
N MET A 109 16.08 4.31 19.12
CA MET A 109 15.72 5.50 18.36
C MET A 109 16.77 6.60 18.46
N GLU A 110 17.38 6.80 19.63
CA GLU A 110 18.51 7.72 19.78
C GLU A 110 19.74 7.23 19.00
N PHE A 111 20.03 5.93 19.04
CA PHE A 111 21.10 5.33 18.24
C PHE A 111 20.87 5.59 16.74
N PHE A 112 19.66 5.36 16.22
CA PHE A 112 19.33 5.65 14.82
C PHE A 112 19.47 7.13 14.50
N ASN A 113 19.02 8.01 15.39
CA ASN A 113 19.13 9.46 15.21
C ASN A 113 20.59 9.94 15.14
N GLN A 114 21.50 9.31 15.87
CA GLN A 114 22.91 9.68 15.85
C GLN A 114 23.66 9.09 14.65
N PHE A 115 23.40 7.82 14.32
CA PHE A 115 24.30 7.03 13.48
C PHE A 115 23.71 6.55 12.15
N VAL A 116 22.39 6.44 12.02
CA VAL A 116 21.75 5.86 10.83
C VAL A 116 21.03 6.92 10.01
N ASP A 117 20.20 7.73 10.65
CA ASP A 117 19.35 8.73 9.99
C ASP A 117 19.19 9.97 10.88
N LYS A 118 20.07 10.95 10.66
CA LYS A 118 20.12 12.18 11.44
C LYS A 118 18.83 12.98 11.26
N GLY A 119 18.15 13.26 12.37
CA GLY A 119 16.88 13.97 12.40
C GLY A 119 15.65 13.06 12.28
N ILE A 120 15.81 11.72 12.38
CA ILE A 120 14.66 10.81 12.42
C ILE A 120 13.71 11.16 13.55
N LEU A 121 14.21 11.52 14.74
CA LEU A 121 13.36 11.92 15.87
C LEU A 121 12.53 13.15 15.53
N ASP A 122 13.14 14.18 14.94
CA ASP A 122 12.42 15.40 14.55
C ASP A 122 11.35 15.10 13.51
N ARG A 123 11.65 14.25 12.51
CA ARG A 123 10.67 13.85 11.50
C ARG A 123 9.52 13.02 12.08
N LEU A 124 9.80 12.05 12.96
CA LEU A 124 8.76 11.24 13.56
C LEU A 124 7.86 12.08 14.48
N ASN A 125 8.44 12.96 15.30
CA ASN A 125 7.67 13.92 16.10
C ASN A 125 6.86 14.88 15.22
N HIS A 126 7.40 15.31 14.08
CA HIS A 126 6.66 16.11 13.10
C HIS A 126 5.45 15.36 12.55
N VAL A 127 5.60 14.08 12.19
CA VAL A 127 4.46 13.26 11.73
C VAL A 127 3.41 13.10 12.84
N ILE A 128 3.83 12.76 14.06
CA ILE A 128 2.92 12.56 15.20
C ILE A 128 2.09 13.82 15.49
N SER A 129 2.76 14.97 15.51
CA SER A 129 2.12 16.26 15.82
C SER A 129 1.42 16.93 14.63
N SER A 130 1.54 16.37 13.42
CA SER A 130 0.92 16.96 12.22
C SER A 130 -0.53 16.56 12.06
N ASP A 131 -1.36 17.53 11.67
CA ASP A 131 -2.66 17.27 11.06
C ASP A 131 -2.43 16.87 9.59
N PHE A 132 -2.77 15.62 9.24
CA PHE A 132 -2.55 15.11 7.89
C PHE A 132 -3.37 15.94 6.89
N GLY A 133 -2.72 16.37 5.82
CA GLY A 133 -3.39 17.06 4.74
C GLY A 133 -4.31 16.12 3.97
N LYS A 134 -5.30 16.68 3.29
CA LYS A 134 -6.13 15.98 2.31
C LYS A 134 -6.19 16.80 1.02
N VAL A 135 -6.01 16.15 -0.11
CA VAL A 135 -6.12 16.75 -1.45
C VAL A 135 -6.77 15.75 -2.40
N THR A 136 -7.60 16.21 -3.33
CA THR A 136 -8.09 15.32 -4.39
C THR A 136 -6.98 15.06 -5.40
N TYR A 137 -7.01 13.93 -6.10
CA TYR A 137 -6.07 13.63 -7.18
C TYR A 137 -6.08 14.74 -8.24
N THR A 138 -7.28 15.25 -8.59
CA THR A 138 -7.42 16.33 -9.57
C THR A 138 -6.68 17.58 -9.12
N ASP A 139 -6.84 17.99 -7.86
CA ASP A 139 -6.14 19.16 -7.32
C ASP A 139 -4.63 18.90 -7.18
N ALA A 140 -4.22 17.68 -6.81
CA ALA A 140 -2.82 17.30 -6.72
C ALA A 140 -2.11 17.42 -8.07
N VAL A 141 -2.73 16.95 -9.16
CA VAL A 141 -2.21 17.11 -10.53
C VAL A 141 -2.10 18.58 -10.92
N GLU A 142 -3.10 19.41 -10.57
CA GLU A 142 -3.07 20.85 -10.87
C GLU A 142 -2.01 21.60 -10.06
N ILE A 143 -1.74 21.20 -8.81
CA ILE A 143 -0.63 21.71 -8.01
C ILE A 143 0.71 21.35 -8.66
N LEU A 144 0.89 20.09 -9.05
CA LEU A 144 2.11 19.59 -9.68
C LEU A 144 2.39 20.29 -11.01
N LYS A 145 1.38 20.53 -11.85
CA LYS A 145 1.54 21.27 -13.12
C LYS A 145 1.97 22.73 -12.92
N LYS A 146 1.64 23.32 -11.78
CA LYS A 146 2.01 24.71 -11.42
C LYS A 146 3.31 24.80 -10.64
N ALA A 147 3.93 23.66 -10.32
CA ALA A 147 5.19 23.63 -9.61
C ALA A 147 6.29 24.29 -10.44
N ASP A 148 7.12 25.13 -9.81
CA ASP A 148 8.35 25.65 -10.41
C ASP A 148 9.48 24.60 -10.33
N LYS A 149 9.17 23.37 -10.76
CA LYS A 149 10.04 22.21 -10.69
C LYS A 149 9.85 21.36 -11.94
N LYS A 150 10.96 20.90 -12.50
CA LYS A 150 10.95 19.94 -13.60
C LYS A 150 10.90 18.52 -13.03
N PHE A 151 9.85 17.78 -13.39
CA PHE A 151 9.70 16.36 -13.11
C PHE A 151 10.29 15.52 -14.25
N GLU A 152 10.79 14.33 -13.92
CA GLU A 152 11.27 13.35 -14.91
C GLU A 152 10.08 12.66 -15.60
N TYR A 153 9.04 12.34 -14.82
CA TYR A 153 7.82 11.72 -15.28
C TYR A 153 6.73 12.76 -15.60
N PRO A 154 5.83 12.45 -16.56
CA PRO A 154 4.78 13.38 -16.93
C PRO A 154 3.76 13.56 -15.81
N VAL A 155 3.30 14.80 -15.64
CA VAL A 155 2.21 15.17 -14.73
C VAL A 155 0.95 15.40 -15.54
N GLU A 156 0.14 14.36 -15.71
CA GLU A 156 -1.10 14.41 -16.48
C GLU A 156 -2.24 13.71 -15.74
N TRP A 157 -3.46 14.22 -15.94
CA TRP A 157 -4.65 13.63 -15.35
C TRP A 157 -4.94 12.28 -16.03
N GLY A 158 -5.16 11.24 -15.23
CA GLY A 158 -5.30 9.85 -15.71
C GLY A 158 -4.02 9.03 -15.66
N ILE A 159 -2.88 9.61 -15.25
CA ILE A 159 -1.63 8.88 -14.99
C ILE A 159 -1.38 8.82 -13.48
N ASP A 160 -0.90 7.68 -13.00
CA ASP A 160 -0.61 7.52 -11.57
C ASP A 160 0.57 8.40 -11.13
N LEU A 161 0.49 8.91 -9.89
CA LEU A 161 1.56 9.75 -9.34
C LEU A 161 2.82 8.91 -9.15
N GLN A 162 3.98 9.50 -9.47
CA GLN A 162 5.28 8.89 -9.24
C GLN A 162 5.86 9.38 -7.92
N THR A 163 6.84 8.65 -7.38
CA THR A 163 7.47 9.00 -6.10
C THR A 163 7.99 10.44 -6.06
N GLU A 164 8.50 11.00 -7.16
CA GLU A 164 8.93 12.41 -7.17
C GLU A 164 7.76 13.41 -7.03
N HIS A 165 6.58 13.07 -7.55
CA HIS A 165 5.36 13.87 -7.44
C HIS A 165 4.85 13.84 -5.99
N GLU A 166 4.76 12.64 -5.41
CA GLU A 166 4.33 12.43 -4.02
C GLU A 166 5.24 13.16 -3.02
N ARG A 167 6.56 13.07 -3.25
CA ARG A 167 7.56 13.78 -2.44
C ARG A 167 7.45 15.29 -2.58
N TYR A 168 7.25 15.83 -3.77
CA TYR A 168 7.04 17.27 -3.95
C TYR A 168 5.82 17.77 -3.16
N LEU A 169 4.68 17.07 -3.28
CA LEU A 169 3.46 17.42 -2.57
C LEU A 169 3.70 17.40 -1.05
N THR A 170 4.31 16.34 -0.55
CA THR A 170 4.49 16.12 0.90
C THR A 170 5.60 17.00 1.51
N GLU A 171 6.77 17.07 0.88
CA GLU A 171 7.99 17.68 1.44
C GLU A 171 8.11 19.17 1.12
N GLU A 172 7.63 19.62 -0.05
CA GLU A 172 7.85 20.99 -0.53
C GLU A 172 6.57 21.84 -0.46
N HIS A 173 5.44 21.31 -0.96
CA HIS A 173 4.18 22.05 -1.05
C HIS A 173 3.42 22.11 0.28
N PHE A 174 3.03 20.95 0.81
CA PHE A 174 2.22 20.84 2.04
C PHE A 174 3.07 20.79 3.31
N LYS A 175 4.30 20.27 3.23
CA LYS A 175 5.25 20.13 4.37
C LYS A 175 4.70 19.32 5.54
N ARG A 176 3.84 18.34 5.24
CA ARG A 176 3.19 17.44 6.19
C ARG A 176 2.70 16.19 5.47
N PRO A 177 2.45 15.08 6.17
CA PRO A 177 1.81 13.91 5.60
C PRO A 177 0.49 14.27 4.90
N LEU A 178 0.18 13.56 3.81
CA LEU A 178 -0.89 13.94 2.89
C LEU A 178 -1.65 12.71 2.40
N PHE A 179 -2.97 12.74 2.52
CA PHE A 179 -3.89 11.86 1.81
C PHE A 179 -4.20 12.45 0.43
N VAL A 180 -4.06 11.63 -0.61
CA VAL A 180 -4.56 11.94 -1.96
C VAL A 180 -5.78 11.06 -2.23
N THR A 181 -6.93 11.66 -2.45
CA THR A 181 -8.23 10.97 -2.61
C THR A 181 -8.77 11.07 -4.03
N ASP A 182 -9.82 10.31 -4.34
CA ASP A 182 -10.61 10.50 -5.57
C ASP A 182 -9.78 10.34 -6.86
N TYR A 183 -8.97 9.29 -6.88
CA TYR A 183 -8.23 8.89 -8.08
C TYR A 183 -9.18 8.44 -9.21
N PRO A 184 -8.80 8.61 -10.49
CA PRO A 184 -9.56 8.11 -11.61
C PRO A 184 -9.75 6.60 -11.54
N LYS A 185 -10.98 6.12 -11.77
CA LYS A 185 -11.31 4.68 -11.70
C LYS A 185 -10.44 3.82 -12.61
N ASP A 186 -10.04 4.34 -13.78
CA ASP A 186 -9.35 3.57 -14.82
C ASP A 186 -7.92 3.18 -14.42
N ILE A 187 -7.36 3.81 -13.38
CA ILE A 187 -6.02 3.50 -12.84
C ILE A 187 -6.07 2.92 -11.43
N LYS A 188 -7.27 2.53 -10.95
CA LYS A 188 -7.46 1.91 -9.64
C LYS A 188 -8.15 0.56 -9.75
N ALA A 189 -8.11 -0.19 -8.66
CA ALA A 189 -8.63 -1.55 -8.64
C ALA A 189 -10.16 -1.58 -8.73
N PHE A 190 -10.70 -2.64 -9.33
CA PHE A 190 -12.13 -2.81 -9.61
C PHE A 190 -13.03 -2.78 -8.36
N TYR A 191 -12.49 -3.05 -7.17
CA TYR A 191 -13.24 -3.10 -5.91
C TYR A 191 -13.41 -1.73 -5.25
N MET A 192 -12.75 -0.67 -5.75
CA MET A 192 -12.90 0.66 -5.17
C MET A 192 -14.29 1.22 -5.49
N ARG A 193 -14.93 1.85 -4.51
CA ARG A 193 -16.24 2.50 -4.70
C ARG A 193 -16.12 3.57 -5.78
N LEU A 194 -16.98 3.49 -6.80
CA LEU A 194 -17.11 4.56 -7.78
C LEU A 194 -17.71 5.79 -7.09
N ASN A 195 -17.07 6.94 -7.24
CA ASN A 195 -17.58 8.20 -6.72
C ASN A 195 -18.89 8.60 -7.40
N ASP A 196 -19.65 9.47 -6.74
CA ASP A 196 -20.98 9.88 -7.21
C ASP A 196 -20.91 10.72 -8.51
N ASP A 197 -19.72 11.25 -8.84
CA ASP A 197 -19.42 11.92 -10.09
C ASP A 197 -19.13 10.96 -11.27
N GLY A 198 -19.07 9.65 -10.99
CA GLY A 198 -18.86 8.58 -11.97
C GLY A 198 -17.44 8.47 -12.52
N LYS A 199 -16.46 9.11 -11.88
CA LYS A 199 -15.06 9.18 -12.32
C LYS A 199 -14.12 8.32 -11.49
#